data_AF-A0A257W5Q3-F1
#
_entry.id   AF-A0A257W5Q3-F1
#
_cell.length_a   1.000
_cell.length_b   1.000
_cell.length_c   1.000
_cell.angle_alpha   90.00
_cell.angle_beta   90.00
_cell.angle_gamma   90.00
#
_symmetry.space_group_name_H-M   'P 1'
#
loop_
_entity.id
_entity.type
_entity.pdbx_description
1 polymer ?
#
loop_
_entity_poly.entity_id
_entity_poly.type
_entity_poly.pdbx_seq_one_letter_code
_entity_poly.pdbx_strand_id
1 'polypeptide(L)' 'MAPHLFVYGSLRKGFQSPVYEYISRYFHYLGEAKVPGKLVDMGEYPAAVPNGDHWI' A
#
# COMPACT_ATOMS: atom_id res chain seq x y z
N MET A 1 17.03 13.65 -2.39
CA MET A 1 15.72 13.06 -2.75
C MET A 1 15.08 12.53 -1.48
N ALA A 2 13.80 12.82 -1.23
CA ALA A 2 13.07 12.23 -0.10
C ALA A 2 12.65 10.78 -0.44
N PRO A 3 12.58 9.86 0.53
CA PRO A 3 12.12 8.51 0.30
C PRO A 3 10.62 8.49 -0.05
N HIS A 4 10.22 7.54 -0.90
CA HIS A 4 8.83 7.30 -1.27
C HIS A 4 8.37 5.94 -0.74
N LEU A 5 7.11 5.88 -0.29
CA LEU A 5 6.50 4.66 0.24
C LEU A 5 5.33 4.25 -0.67
N PHE A 6 5.41 3.06 -1.25
CA PHE A 6 4.29 2.43 -1.95
C PHE A 6 3.40 1.69 -0.94
N VAL A 7 2.08 1.88 -1.02
CA VAL A 7 1.10 1.24 -0.12
C VAL A 7 -0.01 0.58 -0.92
N TYR A 8 -0.37 -0.66 -0.56
CA TYR A 8 -1.34 -1.48 -1.30
C TYR A 8 -2.58 -1.88 -0.48
N GLY A 9 -2.56 -1.67 0.83
CA GLY A 9 -3.62 -2.12 1.77
C GLY A 9 -4.18 -1.01 2.67
N SER A 10 -4.26 -1.28 3.97
CA SER A 10 -4.91 -0.44 5.01
C SER A 10 -4.39 1.00 5.14
N LEU A 11 -3.19 1.27 4.60
CA LEU A 11 -2.58 2.60 4.54
C LEU A 11 -3.07 3.44 3.34
N ARG A 12 -3.80 2.86 2.39
CA ARG A 12 -4.33 3.58 1.23
C ARG A 12 -5.40 4.58 1.64
N LYS A 13 -5.43 5.71 0.92
CA LYS A 13 -6.53 6.68 0.99
C LYS A 13 -7.86 5.99 0.72
N GLY A 14 -8.83 6.17 1.62
CA GLY A 14 -10.16 5.55 1.55
C GLY A 14 -10.39 4.42 2.55
N PHE A 15 -9.33 3.88 3.17
CA PHE A 15 -9.48 3.02 4.33
C PHE A 15 -9.65 3.88 5.59
N GLN A 16 -10.80 3.78 6.24
CA GLN A 16 -11.06 4.40 7.54
C GLN A 16 -10.42 3.59 8.66
N SER A 17 -9.10 3.36 8.58
CA SER A 17 -8.34 2.66 9.62
C SER A 17 -7.58 3.65 10.51
N PRO A 18 -7.36 3.35 11.80
CA PRO A 18 -6.49 4.15 12.66
C PRO A 18 -5.07 4.34 12.08
N VAL A 19 -4.64 3.38 11.25
CA VAL A 19 -3.33 3.39 10.57
C VAL A 19 -3.26 4.43 9.44
N TYR A 20 -4.41 4.78 8.84
CA TYR A 20 -4.48 5.86 7.85
C TYR A 20 -4.18 7.23 8.48
N GLU A 21 -4.59 7.43 9.74
CA GLU A 21 -4.30 8.68 10.45
C GLU A 21 -2.79 8.89 10.60
N TYR A 22 -2.06 7.85 11.01
CA TYR A 22 -0.60 7.90 11.13
C TYR A 22 0.06 8.30 9.80
N ILE A 23 -0.26 7.62 8.70
CA ILE A 23 0.40 7.92 7.41
C ILE A 23 0.03 9.31 6.88
N SER A 24 -1.22 9.75 7.09
CA SER A 24 -1.68 11.07 6.66
C SER A 24 -0.99 12.24 7.37
N ARG A 25 -0.49 12.04 8.59
CA ARG A 25 0.25 13.07 9.36
C ARG A 25 1.70 13.24 8.90
N TYR A 26 2.35 12.16 8.46
CA TYR A 26 3.80 12.14 8.20
C TYR A 26 4.18 12.02 6.72
N PHE A 27 3.23 11.67 5.84
CA PHE A 27 3.48 11.47 4.41
C PHE A 27 2.55 12.34 3.57
N HIS A 28 3.05 12.75 2.40
CA HIS A 28 2.26 13.43 1.39
C HIS A 28 1.84 12.45 0.30
N TYR A 29 0.56 12.49 -0.06
CA TYR A 29 0.04 11.70 -1.18
C TYR A 29 0.63 12.21 -2.50
N LEU A 30 1.23 11.31 -3.28
CA LEU A 30 1.87 11.65 -4.56
C LEU A 30 1.06 11.22 -5.79
N GLY A 31 0.25 10.17 -5.68
CA GLY A 31 -0.54 9.64 -6.79
C GLY A 31 -0.83 8.15 -6.67
N GLU A 32 -1.49 7.62 -7.69
CA GLU A 32 -1.66 6.18 -7.87
C GLU A 32 -0.41 5.57 -8.50
N ALA A 33 -0.09 4.35 -8.10
CA ALA A 33 1.08 3.61 -8.59
C ALA A 33 0.75 2.11 -8.65
N LYS A 34 1.59 1.36 -9.37
CA LYS A 34 1.55 -0.10 -9.40
C LYS A 34 2.95 -0.69 -9.37
N VAL A 35 3.13 -1.87 -8.78
CA VAL A 35 4.40 -2.61 -8.78
C VAL A 35 4.19 -4.07 -9.18
N PRO A 36 5.20 -4.75 -9.77
CA PRO A 36 5.12 -6.18 -10.00
C PRO A 36 5.00 -6.94 -8.67
N GLY A 37 3.92 -7.69 -8.51
CA GLY A 37 3.58 -8.34 -7.26
C GLY A 37 2.30 -9.16 -7.35
N LYS A 38 2.14 -10.11 -6.43
CA LYS A 38 0.92 -10.88 -6.26
C LYS A 38 0.38 -10.67 -4.85
N LEU A 39 -0.91 -10.41 -4.72
CA LEU A 39 -1.60 -10.43 -3.43
C LEU A 39 -1.97 -11.86 -3.06
N VAL A 40 -1.69 -12.23 -1.82
CA VAL A 40 -2.07 -13.49 -1.21
C VAL A 40 -3.05 -13.18 -0.09
N ASP A 41 -4.17 -13.89 -0.08
CA ASP A 41 -5.15 -13.80 1.00
C ASP A 41 -4.58 -14.48 2.27
N MET A 42 -4.45 -13.72 3.35
CA MET A 42 -4.01 -14.20 4.66
C MET A 42 -5.13 -14.10 5.71
N GLY A 43 -6.38 -13.87 5.29
CA GLY A 43 -7.52 -13.63 6.18
C GLY A 43 -7.69 -12.15 6.51
N GLU A 44 -7.15 -11.69 7.63
CA GLU A 44 -7.43 -10.33 8.14
C GLU A 44 -6.87 -9.20 7.26
N TYR A 45 -5.78 -9.46 6.55
CA TYR A 45 -5.17 -8.52 5.62
C TYR A 45 -4.41 -9.26 4.51
N PRO A 46 -4.39 -8.74 3.27
CA PRO A 46 -3.61 -9.37 2.22
C PRO A 46 -2.11 -9.16 2.42
N ALA A 47 -1.30 -10.13 2.04
CA ALA A 47 0.15 -9.99 1.93
C ALA A 47 0.54 -9.81 0.46
N ALA A 48 1.47 -8.90 0.18
CA ALA A 48 2.08 -8.75 -1.14
C ALA A 48 3.39 -9.53 -1.21
N VAL A 49 3.56 -10.35 -2.25
CA VAL A 49 4.84 -10.99 -2.58
C VAL A 49 5.33 -10.49 -3.94
N PRO A 50 6.64 -10.21 -4.11
CA PRO A 50 7.19 -9.88 -5.42
C PRO A 50 6.89 -10.97 -6.45
N ASN A 51 6.40 -10.57 -7.62
CA ASN A 51 6.04 -11.48 -8.70
C ASN A 51 6.19 -10.75 -10.04
N GLY A 52 6.66 -11.43 -11.08
CA GLY A 52 6.90 -10.82 -12.41
C GLY A 52 5.67 -10.75 -13.31
N ASP A 53 4.59 -11.44 -12.96
CA ASP A 53 3.47 -11.72 -13.87
C ASP A 53 2.19 -10.96 -13.51
N HIS A 54 2.15 -10.34 -12.33
CA HIS A 54 0.99 -9.64 -11.79
C HIS A 54 1.38 -8.23 -11.33
N TRP A 55 0.40 -7.33 -11.30
CA TRP A 55 0.55 -5.96 -10.81
C TRP A 55 -0.36 -5.74 -9.60
N ILE A 56 0.17 -5.09 -8.57
CA ILE A 56 -0.57 -4.63 -7.39
C ILE A 56 -0.56 -3.11 -7.30
#